data_AF-A0A382UCZ0-F1
#
_entry.id   AF-A0A382UCZ0-F1
#
_cell.length_a   1.000
_cell.length_b   1.000
_cell.length_c   1.000
_cell.angle_alpha   90.00
_cell.angle_beta   90.00
_cell.angle_gamma   90.00
#
_symmetry.space_group_name_H-M   'P 1'
#
loop_
_entity.id
_entity.type
_entity.pdbx_description
1 polymer ?
#
loop_
_entity_poly.entity_id
_entity_poly.type
_entity_poly.pdbx_seq_one_letter_code
_entity_poly.pdbx_strand_id
1 'polypeptide(L)'
;MKREQTIDNLYTLAELTQQVQADRIEIVLEERRDEHFPPMSKALMETRSGLTRRKLDEAIAKMEEAGHQFTKNNANHYSISLAEAHMLMDAAGVPKFHQRKKNTENKPWIINVQNQKGGTGKSMTAVHLAACLALNLDKRYRICLIDLDPQGSLRLFLNPQISLAEHSNIYSAVDIMLDNVPEDV
;
A
#
# COMPACT_ATOMS: atom_id res chain seq x y z
N MET A 1 49.02 14.50 4.45
CA MET A 1 49.00 13.51 3.35
C MET A 1 47.89 12.46 3.48
N LYS A 2 47.75 11.65 4.54
CA LYS A 2 46.68 10.64 4.58
C LYS A 2 45.26 11.19 4.82
N ARG A 3 45.11 12.37 5.43
CA ARG A 3 43.80 12.94 5.80
C ARG A 3 43.03 13.48 4.59
N GLU A 4 43.65 14.29 3.74
CA GLU A 4 43.02 14.84 2.53
C GLU A 4 42.57 13.72 1.59
N GLN A 5 43.44 12.74 1.34
CA GLN A 5 43.08 11.56 0.56
C GLN A 5 41.94 10.74 1.19
N THR A 6 41.84 10.68 2.53
CA THR A 6 40.70 10.02 3.20
C THR A 6 39.41 10.82 3.01
N ILE A 7 39.48 12.15 3.05
CA ILE A 7 38.34 13.04 2.84
C ILE A 7 37.83 12.90 1.41
N ASP A 8 38.71 12.95 0.41
CA ASP A 8 38.34 12.77 -1.00
C ASP A 8 37.67 11.41 -1.24
N ASN A 9 38.24 10.34 -0.67
CA ASN A 9 37.63 9.01 -0.75
C ASN A 9 36.23 8.95 -0.12
N LEU A 10 35.98 9.67 0.98
CA LEU A 10 34.66 9.74 1.61
C LEU A 10 33.66 10.51 0.73
N TYR A 11 34.08 11.58 0.06
CA TYR A 11 33.24 12.29 -0.89
C TYR A 11 32.89 11.42 -2.09
N THR A 12 33.86 10.73 -2.68
CA THR A 12 33.61 9.78 -3.77
C THR A 12 32.68 8.66 -3.32
N LEU A 13 32.85 8.13 -2.10
CA LEU A 13 31.95 7.11 -1.57
C LEU A 13 30.53 7.64 -1.38
N ALA A 14 30.37 8.88 -0.92
CA ALA A 14 29.07 9.52 -0.75
C ALA A 14 28.35 9.70 -2.10
N GLU A 15 29.05 10.18 -3.13
CA GLU A 15 28.51 10.32 -4.49
C GLU A 15 28.09 8.96 -5.06
N LEU A 16 28.96 7.94 -4.96
CA LEU A 16 28.64 6.58 -5.39
C LEU A 16 27.42 6.02 -4.64
N THR A 17 27.30 6.31 -3.34
CA THR A 17 26.16 5.86 -2.53
C THR A 17 24.85 6.51 -2.98
N GLN A 18 24.87 7.80 -3.30
CA GLN A 18 23.70 8.50 -3.85
C GLN A 18 23.29 7.92 -5.21
N GLN A 19 24.25 7.64 -6.08
CA GLN A 19 23.99 7.02 -7.37
C GLN A 19 23.35 5.63 -7.22
N VAL A 20 23.91 4.77 -6.35
CA VAL A 20 23.34 3.44 -6.06
C VAL A 20 21.91 3.52 -5.50
N GLN A 21 21.60 4.56 -4.70
CA GLN A 21 20.25 4.79 -4.22
C GLN A 21 19.29 5.19 -5.34
N ALA A 22 19.71 6.07 -6.26
CA ALA A 22 18.92 6.47 -7.42
C ALA A 22 18.62 5.26 -8.33
N ASP A 23 19.64 4.47 -8.67
CA ASP A 23 19.50 3.28 -9.51
C ASP A 23 18.52 2.26 -8.89
N ARG A 24 18.58 2.06 -7.57
CA ARG A 24 17.63 1.20 -6.86
C ARG A 24 16.19 1.68 -6.98
N ILE A 25 15.96 2.99 -6.90
CA ILE A 25 14.61 3.54 -7.01
C ILE A 25 14.11 3.41 -8.45
N GLU A 26 14.96 3.63 -9.45
CA GLU A 26 14.61 3.46 -10.87
C GLU A 26 14.15 2.03 -11.16
N ILE A 27 14.89 1.02 -10.72
CA ILE A 27 14.50 -0.40 -10.85
C ILE A 27 13.11 -0.66 -10.22
N VAL A 28 12.87 -0.12 -9.02
CA VAL A 28 11.59 -0.28 -8.33
C VAL A 28 10.45 0.39 -9.10
N LEU A 29 10.71 1.50 -9.80
CA LEU A 29 9.72 2.16 -10.65
C LEU A 29 9.46 1.41 -11.95
N GLU A 30 10.49 0.84 -12.58
CA GLU A 30 10.36 0.02 -13.79
C GLU A 30 9.56 -1.27 -13.54
N GLU A 31 9.75 -1.91 -12.39
CA GLU A 31 9.02 -3.12 -12.01
C GLU A 31 7.58 -2.82 -11.54
N ARG A 32 7.24 -1.55 -11.33
CA ARG A 32 5.92 -1.17 -10.82
C ARG A 32 4.87 -1.31 -11.91
N ARG A 33 3.78 -2.02 -11.59
CA ARG A 33 2.57 -2.06 -12.42
C ARG A 33 1.53 -1.10 -11.87
N ASP A 34 0.82 -0.41 -12.76
CA ASP A 34 -0.33 0.43 -12.38
C ASP A 34 -1.43 -0.41 -11.71
N GLU A 35 -1.60 -1.65 -12.18
CA GLU A 35 -2.45 -2.65 -11.56
C GLU A 35 -1.68 -3.41 -10.47
N HIS A 36 -1.88 -2.99 -9.22
CA HIS A 36 -1.15 -3.50 -8.05
C HIS A 36 -1.58 -4.92 -7.65
N PHE A 37 -2.79 -5.35 -8.05
CA PHE A 37 -3.33 -6.66 -7.72
C PHE A 37 -3.80 -7.37 -8.99
N PRO A 38 -3.38 -8.64 -9.19
CA PRO A 38 -3.83 -9.40 -10.34
C PRO A 38 -5.35 -9.57 -10.27
N PRO A 39 -6.05 -9.53 -11.42
CA PRO A 39 -7.47 -9.79 -11.45
C PRO A 39 -7.75 -11.22 -11.01
N MET A 40 -8.91 -11.40 -10.40
CA MET A 40 -9.33 -12.64 -9.78
C MET A 40 -10.42 -13.33 -10.59
N SER A 41 -10.36 -14.66 -10.61
CA SER A 41 -11.42 -15.46 -11.23
C SER A 41 -12.68 -15.42 -10.38
N LYS A 42 -13.81 -15.78 -11.00
CA LYS A 42 -15.09 -15.96 -10.30
C LYS A 42 -15.00 -16.99 -9.16
N ALA A 43 -14.23 -18.07 -9.34
CA ALA A 43 -14.02 -19.08 -8.30
C ALA A 43 -13.18 -18.53 -7.13
N LEU A 44 -12.15 -17.72 -7.42
CA LEU A 44 -11.37 -17.06 -6.37
C LEU A 44 -12.21 -16.03 -5.62
N MET A 45 -13.13 -15.34 -6.32
CA MET A 45 -14.09 -14.43 -5.71
C MET A 45 -15.03 -15.14 -4.74
N GLU A 46 -15.59 -16.29 -5.12
CA GLU A 46 -16.42 -17.12 -4.22
C GLU A 46 -15.65 -17.45 -2.92
N THR A 47 -14.41 -17.96 -3.05
CA THR A 47 -13.58 -18.33 -1.89
C THR A 47 -13.21 -17.15 -0.99
N ARG A 48 -12.85 -15.99 -1.56
CA ARG A 48 -12.34 -14.85 -0.80
C ARG A 48 -13.42 -13.92 -0.25
N SER A 49 -14.58 -13.86 -0.89
CA SER A 49 -15.68 -12.97 -0.49
C SER A 49 -16.51 -13.51 0.67
N GLY A 50 -16.55 -14.84 0.85
CA GLY A 50 -17.50 -15.50 1.73
C GLY A 50 -18.93 -15.50 1.20
N LEU A 51 -19.15 -15.09 -0.06
CA LEU A 51 -20.43 -15.22 -0.73
C LEU A 51 -20.62 -16.66 -1.22
N THR A 52 -21.87 -17.12 -1.24
CA THR A 52 -22.21 -18.33 -1.99
C THR A 52 -22.18 -18.04 -3.48
N ARG A 53 -21.93 -19.05 -4.30
CA ARG A 53 -22.02 -18.93 -5.77
C ARG A 53 -23.28 -18.23 -6.26
N ARG A 54 -24.44 -18.59 -5.69
CA ARG A 54 -25.74 -17.99 -6.03
C ARG A 54 -25.75 -16.47 -5.80
N LYS A 55 -25.27 -16.01 -4.64
CA LYS A 55 -25.22 -14.56 -4.33
C LYS A 55 -24.23 -13.82 -5.21
N LEU A 56 -23.11 -14.46 -5.56
CA LEU A 56 -22.14 -13.90 -6.48
C LEU A 56 -22.74 -13.75 -7.90
N ASP A 57 -23.48 -14.75 -8.37
CA ASP A 57 -24.18 -14.73 -9.66
C ASP A 57 -25.24 -13.62 -9.71
N GLU A 58 -26.06 -13.50 -8.65
CA GLU A 58 -27.04 -12.41 -8.51
C GLU A 58 -26.38 -11.02 -8.53
N ALA A 59 -25.23 -10.86 -7.86
CA ALA A 59 -24.50 -9.60 -7.82
C ALA A 59 -23.90 -9.23 -9.19
N ILE A 60 -23.35 -10.21 -9.92
CA ILE A 60 -22.85 -10.02 -11.29
C ILE A 60 -24.00 -9.60 -12.20
N ALA A 61 -25.12 -10.33 -12.19
CA ALA A 61 -26.28 -10.03 -13.03
C ALA A 61 -26.82 -8.62 -12.76
N LYS A 62 -26.95 -8.23 -11.48
CA LYS A 62 -27.38 -6.89 -11.09
C LYS A 62 -26.44 -5.79 -11.61
N MET A 63 -25.13 -6.03 -11.63
CA MET A 63 -24.16 -5.08 -12.18
C MET A 63 -24.22 -5.02 -13.71
N GLU A 64 -24.38 -6.15 -14.39
CA GLU A 64 -24.54 -6.22 -15.85
C GLU A 64 -25.85 -5.53 -16.30
N GLU A 65 -26.95 -5.73 -15.57
CA GLU A 65 -28.22 -5.01 -15.78
C GLU A 65 -28.09 -3.51 -15.58
N ALA A 66 -27.22 -3.07 -14.66
CA ALA A 66 -26.87 -1.66 -14.47
C ALA A 66 -25.89 -1.12 -15.53
N GLY A 67 -25.50 -1.93 -16.52
CA GLY A 67 -24.65 -1.56 -17.64
C GLY A 67 -23.15 -1.78 -17.43
N HIS A 68 -22.72 -2.36 -16.31
CA HIS A 68 -21.31 -2.70 -16.09
C HIS A 68 -20.89 -3.84 -17.01
N GLN A 69 -19.76 -3.70 -17.69
CA GLN A 69 -19.20 -4.75 -18.53
C GLN A 69 -17.97 -5.36 -17.86
N PHE A 70 -18.08 -6.62 -17.45
CA PHE A 70 -16.95 -7.35 -16.87
C PHE A 70 -15.97 -7.80 -17.95
N THR A 71 -14.69 -7.59 -17.68
CA THR A 71 -13.61 -8.16 -18.50
C THR A 71 -13.62 -9.69 -18.38
N LYS A 72 -13.50 -10.38 -19.52
CA LYS A 72 -13.32 -11.83 -19.60
C LYS A 72 -12.04 -12.13 -20.36
N ASN A 73 -11.36 -13.20 -19.97
CA ASN A 73 -10.16 -13.66 -20.66
C ASN A 73 -10.52 -14.40 -21.97
N ASN A 74 -9.51 -14.82 -22.72
CA ASN A 74 -9.68 -15.54 -23.99
C ASN A 74 -10.47 -16.86 -23.87
N ALA A 75 -10.50 -17.46 -22.67
CA ALA A 75 -11.29 -18.65 -22.36
C ALA A 75 -12.71 -18.32 -21.85
N ASN A 76 -13.15 -17.07 -22.01
CA ASN A 76 -14.44 -16.55 -21.55
C ASN A 76 -14.65 -16.65 -20.02
N HIS A 77 -13.57 -16.72 -19.23
CA HIS A 77 -13.64 -16.66 -17.78
C HIS A 77 -13.54 -15.22 -17.30
N TYR A 78 -14.32 -14.87 -16.27
CA TYR A 78 -14.28 -13.56 -15.63
C TYR A 78 -12.87 -13.22 -15.11
N SER A 79 -12.44 -11.99 -15.39
CA SER A 79 -11.22 -11.37 -14.91
C SER A 79 -11.62 -10.15 -14.07
N ILE A 80 -11.89 -10.38 -12.78
CA ILE A 80 -12.48 -9.39 -11.87
C ILE A 80 -11.34 -8.61 -11.20
N SER A 81 -11.21 -7.32 -11.49
CA SER A 81 -10.27 -6.45 -10.79
C SER A 81 -10.63 -6.29 -9.30
N LEU A 82 -9.69 -5.81 -8.48
CA LEU A 82 -9.99 -5.54 -7.06
C LEU A 82 -11.12 -4.50 -6.90
N ALA A 83 -11.16 -3.48 -7.77
CA ALA A 83 -12.22 -2.48 -7.76
C ALA A 83 -13.59 -3.12 -8.05
N GLU A 84 -13.68 -3.97 -9.07
CA GLU A 84 -14.90 -4.72 -9.38
C GLU A 84 -15.28 -5.69 -8.27
N ALA A 85 -14.31 -6.34 -7.62
CA ALA A 85 -14.59 -7.18 -6.45
C ALA A 85 -15.26 -6.37 -5.33
N HIS A 86 -14.81 -5.13 -5.09
CA HIS A 86 -15.47 -4.24 -4.12
C HIS A 86 -16.89 -3.85 -4.54
N MET A 87 -17.11 -3.55 -5.82
CA MET A 87 -18.43 -3.25 -6.38
C MET A 87 -19.38 -4.44 -6.26
N LEU A 88 -18.91 -5.66 -6.54
CA LEU A 88 -19.68 -6.89 -6.37
C LEU A 88 -20.12 -7.10 -4.91
N MET A 89 -19.25 -6.83 -3.95
CA MET A 89 -19.60 -6.91 -2.53
C MET A 89 -20.69 -5.88 -2.14
N ASP A 90 -20.64 -4.68 -2.71
CA ASP A 90 -21.69 -3.67 -2.52
C ASP A 90 -23.00 -4.08 -3.21
N ALA A 91 -22.94 -4.62 -4.43
CA ALA A 91 -24.10 -5.13 -5.16
C ALA A 91 -24.79 -6.31 -4.43
N ALA A 92 -23.99 -7.18 -3.80
CA ALA A 92 -24.42 -8.28 -2.94
C ALA A 92 -24.93 -7.85 -1.56
N GLY A 93 -24.88 -6.55 -1.24
CA GLY A 93 -25.37 -5.99 0.03
C GLY A 93 -24.53 -6.36 1.24
N VAL A 94 -23.24 -6.66 1.07
CA VAL A 94 -22.34 -6.99 2.20
C VAL A 94 -21.80 -5.70 2.81
N PRO A 95 -22.17 -5.32 4.04
CA PRO A 95 -21.68 -4.07 4.65
C PRO A 95 -20.18 -4.12 4.95
N LYS A 96 -19.47 -3.02 4.65
CA LYS A 96 -18.05 -2.82 5.04
C LYS A 96 -17.94 -2.90 6.56
N PHE A 97 -16.75 -3.23 7.07
CA PHE A 97 -16.53 -3.45 8.51
C PHE A 97 -17.08 -2.31 9.38
N HIS A 98 -16.80 -1.06 9.01
CA HIS A 98 -17.24 0.13 9.75
C HIS A 98 -18.73 0.47 9.59
N GLN A 99 -19.42 -0.13 8.61
CA GLN A 99 -20.85 0.06 8.35
C GLN A 99 -21.71 -0.99 9.06
N ARG A 100 -21.10 -2.06 9.58
CA ARG A 100 -21.83 -3.09 10.33
C ARG A 100 -22.37 -2.47 11.61
N LYS A 101 -23.65 -2.71 11.91
CA LYS A 101 -24.37 -2.13 13.08
C LYS A 101 -23.59 -2.22 14.39
N LYS A 102 -22.89 -3.34 14.62
CA LYS A 102 -22.07 -3.55 15.83
C LYS A 102 -20.77 -2.73 15.91
N ASN A 103 -20.41 -2.04 14.83
CA ASN A 103 -19.13 -1.36 14.65
C ASN A 103 -19.27 0.13 14.33
N THR A 104 -20.49 0.67 14.24
CA THR A 104 -20.72 2.07 13.83
C THR A 104 -20.14 3.09 14.81
N GLU A 105 -20.01 2.72 16.08
CA GLU A 105 -19.44 3.56 17.15
C GLU A 105 -17.99 3.20 17.47
N ASN A 106 -17.39 2.25 16.75
CA ASN A 106 -16.02 1.83 17.03
C ASN A 106 -15.05 2.95 16.65
N LYS A 107 -14.17 3.30 17.60
CA LYS A 107 -12.99 4.11 17.31
C LYS A 107 -12.00 3.32 16.44
N PRO A 108 -11.14 4.00 15.66
CA PRO A 108 -10.05 3.35 14.94
C PRO A 108 -9.19 2.51 15.89
N TRP A 109 -8.79 1.32 15.45
CA TRP A 109 -7.82 0.51 16.17
C TRP A 109 -6.42 0.96 15.82
N ILE A 110 -5.67 1.38 16.84
CA ILE A 110 -4.30 1.86 16.70
C ILE A 110 -3.36 0.71 17.07
N ILE A 111 -2.53 0.30 16.12
CA ILE A 111 -1.51 -0.74 16.31
C ILE A 111 -0.15 -0.08 16.16
N ASN A 112 0.69 -0.18 17.19
CA ASN A 112 2.06 0.31 17.15
C ASN A 112 3.02 -0.86 16.90
N VAL A 113 3.73 -0.83 15.77
CA VAL A 113 4.76 -1.80 15.41
C VAL A 113 6.12 -1.21 15.77
N GLN A 114 6.60 -1.51 16.98
CA GLN A 114 7.83 -0.93 17.53
C GLN A 114 8.89 -1.98 17.86
N ASN A 115 10.15 -1.64 17.63
CA ASN A 115 11.33 -2.39 18.03
C ASN A 115 12.54 -1.45 18.06
N GLN A 116 13.31 -1.50 19.14
CA GLN A 116 14.49 -0.65 19.37
C GLN A 116 15.69 -1.02 18.49
N LYS A 117 15.68 -2.20 17.85
CA LYS A 117 16.75 -2.63 16.95
C LYS A 117 16.41 -2.33 15.49
N GLY A 118 17.40 -1.85 14.75
CA GLY A 118 17.34 -1.71 13.29
C GLY A 118 17.30 -3.07 12.58
N GLY A 119 16.65 -3.14 11.41
CA GLY A 119 16.65 -4.36 10.59
C GLY A 119 15.81 -5.54 11.11
N THR A 120 14.90 -5.31 12.07
CA THR A 120 14.03 -6.38 12.62
C THR A 120 12.72 -6.59 11.86
N GLY A 121 12.57 -5.98 10.67
CA GLY A 121 11.40 -6.16 9.81
C GLY A 121 10.16 -5.32 10.15
N LYS A 122 10.25 -4.29 11.01
CA LYS A 122 9.10 -3.46 11.44
C LYS A 122 8.23 -2.96 10.29
N SER A 123 8.82 -2.19 9.38
CA SER A 123 8.10 -1.58 8.25
C SER A 123 7.58 -2.63 7.29
N MET A 124 8.37 -3.67 7.03
CA MET A 124 7.95 -4.84 6.23
C MET A 124 6.71 -5.50 6.82
N THR A 125 6.70 -5.79 8.13
CA THR A 125 5.54 -6.36 8.82
C THR A 125 4.33 -5.43 8.74
N ALA A 126 4.51 -4.12 8.96
CA ALA A 126 3.43 -3.15 8.89
C ALA A 126 2.78 -3.08 7.49
N VAL A 127 3.59 -3.00 6.42
CA VAL A 127 3.10 -2.99 5.02
C VAL A 127 2.34 -4.27 4.69
N HIS A 128 2.93 -5.43 4.97
CA HIS A 128 2.32 -6.70 4.59
C HIS A 128 1.05 -6.98 5.38
N LEU A 129 1.03 -6.65 6.68
CA LEU A 129 -0.18 -6.76 7.49
C LEU A 129 -1.28 -5.84 6.95
N ALA A 130 -0.95 -4.60 6.60
CA ALA A 130 -1.89 -3.68 5.99
C ALA A 130 -2.43 -4.21 4.66
N ALA A 131 -1.57 -4.68 3.75
CA ALA A 131 -1.99 -5.24 2.48
C ALA A 131 -2.93 -6.45 2.66
N CYS A 132 -2.58 -7.39 3.55
CA CYS A 132 -3.41 -8.56 3.84
C CYS A 132 -4.80 -8.19 4.39
N LEU A 133 -4.86 -7.21 5.30
CA LEU A 133 -6.12 -6.72 5.85
C LEU A 133 -6.94 -5.96 4.79
N ALA A 134 -6.31 -5.12 3.97
CA ALA A 134 -6.98 -4.37 2.90
C ALA A 134 -7.62 -5.31 1.87
N LEU A 135 -6.96 -6.44 1.56
CA LEU A 135 -7.44 -7.46 0.63
C LEU A 135 -8.54 -8.38 1.18
N ASN A 136 -8.98 -8.18 2.42
CA ASN A 136 -10.11 -8.91 2.97
C ASN A 136 -11.43 -8.39 2.37
N LEU A 137 -12.03 -9.14 1.44
CA LEU A 137 -13.22 -8.72 0.69
C LEU A 137 -14.52 -8.70 1.51
N ASP A 138 -14.64 -9.50 2.56
CA ASP A 138 -15.80 -9.45 3.47
C ASP A 138 -15.78 -8.17 4.30
N LYS A 139 -14.61 -7.85 4.86
CA LYS A 139 -14.44 -6.76 5.82
C LYS A 139 -14.18 -5.42 5.13
N ARG A 140 -13.42 -5.42 4.04
CA ARG A 140 -13.00 -4.23 3.29
C ARG A 140 -12.48 -3.15 4.23
N TYR A 141 -11.45 -3.51 5.00
CA TYR A 141 -10.87 -2.64 6.02
C TYR A 141 -10.28 -1.38 5.38
N ARG A 142 -10.44 -0.25 6.08
CA ARG A 142 -9.72 0.99 5.76
C ARG A 142 -8.50 1.04 6.68
N ILE A 143 -7.33 1.21 6.10
CA ILE A 143 -6.06 1.11 6.81
C ILE A 143 -5.25 2.35 6.51
N CYS A 144 -4.69 2.92 7.56
CA CYS A 144 -3.74 4.03 7.48
C CYS A 144 -2.43 3.54 8.07
N LEU A 145 -1.34 3.78 7.35
CA LEU A 145 0.02 3.54 7.81
C LEU A 145 0.66 4.90 8.08
N ILE A 146 1.21 5.06 9.27
CA ILE A 146 1.93 6.27 9.69
C ILE A 146 3.37 5.85 9.94
N ASP A 147 4.31 6.41 9.18
CA ASP A 147 5.74 6.21 9.41
C ASP A 147 6.27 7.32 10.33
N LEU A 148 6.74 6.93 11.51
CA LEU A 148 7.43 7.81 12.44
C LEU A 148 8.92 7.46 12.53
N ASP A 149 9.40 6.51 11.73
CA ASP A 149 10.82 6.17 11.67
C ASP A 149 11.52 7.16 10.73
N PRO A 150 12.48 7.97 11.22
CA PRO A 150 13.22 8.91 10.36
C PRO A 150 13.98 8.23 9.22
N GLN A 151 14.22 6.92 9.29
CA GLN A 151 14.82 6.16 8.18
C GLN A 151 13.87 6.02 6.97
N GLY A 152 12.57 6.33 7.13
CA GLY A 152 11.62 6.43 6.02
C GLY A 152 11.42 5.16 5.20
N SER A 153 11.74 3.98 5.76
CA SER A 153 11.70 2.71 5.03
C SER A 153 10.29 2.41 4.48
N LEU A 154 9.23 2.87 5.15
CA LEU A 154 7.86 2.65 4.70
C LEU A 154 7.53 3.38 3.39
N ARG A 155 8.10 4.58 3.23
CA ARG A 155 7.92 5.43 2.04
C ARG A 155 8.43 4.75 0.78
N LEU A 156 9.56 4.05 0.86
CA LEU A 156 10.12 3.30 -0.26
C LEU A 156 9.17 2.20 -0.76
N PHE A 157 8.46 1.52 0.14
CA PHE A 157 7.51 0.45 -0.23
C PHE A 157 6.20 0.98 -0.81
N LEU A 158 5.71 2.13 -0.35
CA LEU A 158 4.37 2.61 -0.70
C LEU A 158 4.36 3.67 -1.81
N ASN A 159 5.39 4.51 -1.87
CA ASN A 159 5.50 5.54 -2.89
C ASN A 159 6.97 5.94 -3.15
N PRO A 160 7.72 5.10 -3.89
CA PRO A 160 9.14 5.31 -4.16
C PRO A 160 9.42 6.58 -4.96
N GLN A 161 8.45 7.12 -5.71
CA GLN A 161 8.63 8.39 -6.44
C GLN A 161 8.88 9.58 -5.51
N ILE A 162 8.32 9.56 -4.30
CA ILE A 162 8.60 10.63 -3.33
C ILE A 162 10.09 10.58 -2.92
N SER A 163 10.73 9.41 -2.98
CA SER A 163 12.16 9.24 -2.70
C SER A 163 13.09 9.78 -3.81
N LEU A 164 12.57 10.13 -4.99
CA LEU A 164 13.35 10.79 -6.07
C LEU A 164 13.26 12.32 -6.03
N ALA A 165 12.21 12.88 -5.46
CA ALA A 165 12.04 14.32 -5.39
C ALA A 165 13.10 14.92 -4.45
N GLU A 166 13.70 16.06 -4.82
CA GLU A 166 14.59 16.80 -3.92
C GLU A 166 13.88 17.01 -2.56
N HIS A 167 14.48 16.48 -1.50
CA HIS A 167 13.87 16.40 -0.16
C HIS A 167 13.80 17.74 0.57
N SER A 168 14.02 18.87 -0.13
CA SER A 168 14.07 20.21 0.46
C SER A 168 12.76 20.64 1.13
N ASN A 169 11.62 20.01 0.78
CA ASN A 169 10.30 20.35 1.30
C ASN A 169 9.58 19.19 2.02
N ILE A 170 10.28 18.14 2.44
CA ILE A 170 9.66 16.98 3.09
C ILE A 170 10.28 16.77 4.46
N TYR A 171 9.56 17.22 5.49
CA TYR A 171 9.96 17.07 6.88
C TYR A 171 9.59 15.68 7.42
N SER A 172 10.55 15.03 8.08
CA SER A 172 10.29 13.82 8.84
C SER A 172 9.53 14.14 10.14
N ALA A 173 8.94 13.11 10.76
CA ALA A 173 8.35 13.26 12.09
C ALA A 173 9.38 13.78 13.13
N VAL A 174 10.66 13.43 12.96
CA VAL A 174 11.74 13.89 13.83
C VAL A 174 12.04 15.36 13.61
N ASP A 175 12.05 15.84 12.37
CA ASP A 175 12.28 17.26 12.06
C ASP A 175 11.20 18.13 12.73
N ILE A 176 9.94 17.70 12.64
CA ILE A 176 8.82 18.37 13.31
C ILE A 176 8.97 18.32 14.84
N MET A 177 9.32 17.16 15.40
CA MET A 177 9.47 17.00 16.85
C MET A 177 10.64 17.80 17.44
N LEU A 178 11.68 18.04 16.65
CA LEU A 178 12.86 18.81 17.04
C LEU A 178 12.75 20.30 16.68
N ASP A 179 11.62 20.73 16.12
CA ASP A 179 11.41 22.10 15.63
C ASP A 179 12.43 22.51 14.55
N ASN A 180 12.90 21.54 13.76
CA ASN A 180 13.80 21.74 12.61
C ASN A 180 13.01 22.02 11.33
N VAL A 181 12.02 22.89 11.42
CA VAL A 181 11.18 23.34 10.31
C VAL A 181 11.31 24.88 10.18
N PRO A 182 11.09 25.47 9.00
CA PRO A 182 11.10 26.91 8.84
C PRO A 182 10.09 27.57 9.79
N GLU A 183 10.47 28.67 10.43
CA GLU A 183 9.66 29.39 11.44
C GLU A 183 8.38 30.02 10.87
N ASP A 184 8.17 29.98 9.54
CA ASP A 184 7.12 30.73 8.82
C ASP A 184 6.10 29.83 8.06
N VAL A 185 5.42 28.90 8.75
CA VAL A 185 4.22 28.21 8.21
C VAL A 185 3.00 28.42 9.10
#